data_AF-A0A7J5XRM6-F1
#
_entry.id   AF-A0A7J5XRM6-F1
#
_cell.length_a   1.000
_cell.length_b   1.000
_cell.length_c   1.000
_cell.angle_alpha   90.00
_cell.angle_beta   90.00
_cell.angle_gamma   90.00
#
_symmetry.space_group_name_H-M   'P 1'
#
loop_
_entity.id
_entity.type
_entity.pdbx_description
1 polymer ?
#
loop_
_entity_poly.entity_id
_entity_poly.type
_entity_poly.pdbx_seq_one_letter_code
_entity_poly.pdbx_strand_id
1 'polypeptide(L)'
;MPLTIDGLTGSCVKVPCTFGFDSQFDRDLDNSCKAIWKRGGTGGTSVFDSSLTGDQARGNLTGNLQNKDCTTIFYNMPCPILTSTIRIECNNGLKANFPTGVRITTQIPPKETTIIIEPKGPLLEGSSVSLLCKSRANPPVTNYTWYKDPVSSRCIKISSMIRCSCYSQGNPPPSLVWKLAGEPVNHSAAIPIREESLGNVGMKSIITLYDLDEDTLSLVCLSINSLGFDSFAFNMSLSKTEQGLHSLSFGIGFVVAALGMLLVCVPLLIIYYR
;
A
#
# COMPACT_ATOMS: atom_id res chain seq x y z
N MET A 1 -13.76 -33.74 4.74
CA MET A 1 -13.11 -32.48 5.19
C MET A 1 -11.61 -32.54 4.87
N PRO A 2 -10.97 -31.43 4.45
CA PRO A 2 -9.54 -31.42 4.14
C PRO A 2 -8.66 -31.53 5.40
N LEU A 3 -7.47 -32.12 5.24
CA LEU A 3 -6.48 -32.29 6.30
C LEU A 3 -5.75 -30.97 6.65
N THR A 4 -5.41 -30.19 5.63
CA THR A 4 -4.72 -28.90 5.77
C THR A 4 -5.35 -27.85 4.85
N ILE A 5 -5.44 -26.60 5.33
CA ILE A 5 -5.83 -25.44 4.53
C ILE A 5 -4.86 -24.30 4.82
N ASP A 6 -4.45 -23.61 3.77
CA ASP A 6 -3.60 -22.43 3.89
C ASP A 6 -4.44 -21.17 3.62
N GLY A 7 -4.21 -20.15 4.45
CA GLY A 7 -4.86 -18.84 4.34
C GLY A 7 -3.87 -17.70 4.46
N LEU A 8 -4.30 -16.48 4.19
CA LEU A 8 -3.50 -15.27 4.43
C LEU A 8 -3.87 -14.65 5.77
N THR A 9 -2.86 -14.25 6.55
CA THR A 9 -3.06 -13.58 7.84
C THR A 9 -3.86 -12.29 7.65
N GLY A 10 -4.96 -12.17 8.38
CA GLY A 10 -5.88 -11.03 8.29
C GLY A 10 -6.91 -11.10 7.14
N SER A 11 -6.88 -12.16 6.33
CA SER A 11 -7.91 -12.43 5.31
C SER A 11 -8.95 -13.43 5.81
N CYS A 12 -9.89 -13.81 4.93
CA CYS A 12 -10.85 -14.86 5.18
C CYS A 12 -10.40 -16.22 4.62
N VAL A 13 -10.85 -17.30 5.23
CA VAL A 13 -10.54 -18.67 4.81
C VAL A 13 -11.81 -19.50 4.79
N LYS A 14 -12.12 -20.11 3.64
CA LYS A 14 -13.25 -21.03 3.49
C LYS A 14 -12.80 -22.46 3.75
N VAL A 15 -13.41 -23.12 4.73
CA VAL A 15 -13.18 -24.53 5.08
C VAL A 15 -14.34 -25.36 4.53
N PRO A 16 -14.16 -26.03 3.37
CA PRO A 16 -15.16 -26.97 2.87
C PRO A 16 -15.28 -28.15 3.83
N CYS A 17 -16.50 -28.46 4.25
CA CYS A 17 -16.73 -29.40 5.33
C CYS A 17 -18.02 -30.18 5.07
N THR A 18 -17.90 -31.50 5.18
CA THR A 18 -19.02 -32.44 5.19
C THR A 18 -18.83 -33.39 6.36
N PHE A 19 -19.92 -33.73 7.03
CA PHE A 19 -19.92 -34.60 8.20
C PHE A 19 -20.89 -35.77 8.04
N GLY A 20 -20.73 -36.80 8.86
CA GLY A 20 -21.60 -37.97 8.82
C GLY A 20 -21.61 -38.69 10.16
N PHE A 21 -22.80 -39.12 10.57
CA PHE A 21 -23.03 -40.03 11.69
C PHE A 21 -24.13 -41.02 11.27
N ASP A 22 -24.51 -41.92 12.18
CA ASP A 22 -25.55 -42.92 11.93
C ASP A 22 -26.87 -42.27 11.48
N SER A 23 -27.43 -42.78 10.39
CA SER A 23 -28.69 -42.32 9.78
C SER A 23 -29.87 -42.17 10.74
N GLN A 24 -29.88 -42.89 11.87
CA GLN A 24 -30.92 -42.76 12.89
C GLN A 24 -31.06 -41.35 13.46
N PHE A 25 -29.97 -40.58 13.47
CA PHE A 25 -29.90 -39.20 14.00
C PHE A 25 -30.21 -38.15 12.93
N ASP A 26 -30.44 -38.55 11.67
CA ASP A 26 -30.72 -37.59 10.58
C ASP A 26 -32.04 -36.83 10.84
N ARG A 27 -32.98 -37.45 11.54
CA ARG A 27 -34.25 -36.81 11.96
C ARG A 27 -34.06 -35.71 13.00
N ASP A 28 -32.94 -35.76 13.72
CA ASP A 28 -32.60 -34.79 14.76
C ASP A 28 -31.80 -33.60 14.18
N LEU A 29 -31.50 -33.58 12.87
CA LEU A 29 -30.92 -32.43 12.19
C LEU A 29 -32.00 -31.43 11.76
N ASP A 30 -32.28 -30.46 12.62
CA ASP A 30 -33.23 -29.39 12.38
C ASP A 30 -32.54 -28.01 12.18
N ASN A 31 -33.36 -26.97 12.01
CA ASN A 31 -32.88 -25.59 11.84
C ASN A 31 -32.30 -24.98 13.13
N SER A 32 -32.40 -25.66 14.27
CA SER A 32 -31.79 -25.22 15.53
C SER A 32 -30.33 -25.64 15.65
N CYS A 33 -29.87 -26.51 14.76
CA CYS A 33 -28.50 -26.98 14.76
C CYS A 33 -27.50 -25.86 14.48
N LYS A 34 -26.39 -25.88 15.22
CA LYS A 34 -25.27 -24.96 15.09
C LYS A 34 -23.94 -25.70 14.96
N ALA A 35 -23.01 -25.06 14.26
CA ALA A 35 -21.65 -25.52 14.09
C ALA A 35 -20.71 -24.73 15.01
N ILE A 36 -19.95 -25.46 15.82
CA ILE A 36 -18.97 -24.90 16.75
C ILE A 36 -17.59 -25.44 16.38
N TRP A 37 -16.66 -24.56 16.05
CA TRP A 37 -15.27 -24.93 15.81
C TRP A 37 -14.44 -24.69 17.07
N LYS A 38 -13.67 -25.69 17.46
CA LYS A 38 -12.84 -25.65 18.66
C LYS A 38 -11.37 -25.87 18.34
N ARG A 39 -10.49 -25.04 18.93
CA ARG A 39 -9.04 -25.14 18.83
C ARG A 39 -8.49 -26.07 19.90
N GLY A 40 -7.64 -27.02 19.51
CA GLY A 40 -7.01 -27.95 20.44
C GLY A 40 -7.86 -29.18 20.77
N GLY A 41 -8.81 -29.52 19.90
CA GLY A 41 -9.68 -30.69 20.02
C GLY A 41 -11.05 -30.39 20.62
N THR A 42 -11.79 -31.45 20.97
CA THR A 42 -13.21 -31.41 21.35
C THR A 42 -13.48 -30.68 22.68
N GLY A 43 -12.49 -30.65 23.58
CA GLY A 43 -12.49 -29.88 24.84
C GLY A 43 -11.83 -28.49 24.72
N GLY A 44 -11.43 -28.10 23.52
CA GLY A 44 -10.69 -26.87 23.26
C GLY A 44 -11.52 -25.58 23.34
N THR A 45 -10.85 -24.44 23.15
CA THR A 45 -11.50 -23.12 23.10
C THR A 45 -12.32 -22.93 21.83
N SER A 46 -13.50 -22.32 21.95
CA SER A 46 -14.33 -21.98 20.78
C SER A 46 -13.63 -20.91 19.94
N VAL A 47 -13.49 -21.19 18.65
CA VAL A 47 -12.91 -20.31 17.63
C VAL A 47 -14.00 -19.65 16.82
N PHE A 48 -15.10 -20.37 16.61
CA PHE A 48 -16.30 -19.94 15.91
C PHE A 48 -17.50 -20.68 16.47
N ASP A 49 -18.62 -19.98 16.62
CA ASP A 49 -19.93 -20.55 16.94
C ASP A 49 -20.96 -19.87 16.04
N SER A 50 -21.66 -20.66 15.21
CA SER A 50 -22.63 -20.13 14.24
C SER A 50 -23.87 -19.49 14.87
N SER A 51 -24.09 -19.67 16.18
CA SER A 51 -25.15 -18.98 16.91
C SER A 51 -24.80 -17.56 17.32
N LEU A 52 -23.53 -17.17 17.25
CA LEU A 52 -23.08 -15.82 17.58
C LEU A 52 -23.23 -14.88 16.38
N THR A 53 -23.70 -13.66 16.63
CA THR A 53 -23.89 -12.61 15.62
C THR A 53 -23.03 -11.38 15.91
N GLY A 54 -22.74 -10.56 14.89
CA GLY A 54 -21.94 -9.34 15.03
C GLY A 54 -20.44 -9.59 15.17
N ASP A 55 -19.72 -8.72 15.89
CA ASP A 55 -18.25 -8.77 16.04
C ASP A 55 -17.72 -10.07 16.69
N GLN A 56 -18.59 -10.79 17.40
CA GLN A 56 -18.26 -12.10 17.98
C GLN A 56 -18.27 -13.25 16.97
N ALA A 57 -18.91 -13.10 15.81
CA ALA A 57 -19.14 -14.19 14.88
C ALA A 57 -17.85 -14.77 14.30
N ARG A 58 -16.74 -14.01 14.23
CA ARG A 58 -15.39 -14.44 13.77
C ARG A 58 -15.37 -15.28 12.46
N GLY A 59 -16.45 -15.26 11.70
CA GLY A 59 -16.71 -16.13 10.56
C GLY A 59 -18.20 -16.19 10.20
N ASN A 60 -18.55 -17.08 9.27
CA ASN A 60 -19.91 -17.37 8.86
C ASN A 60 -20.05 -18.83 8.41
N LEU A 61 -21.14 -19.49 8.81
CA LEU A 61 -21.51 -20.81 8.32
C LEU A 61 -22.25 -20.64 6.99
N THR A 62 -21.68 -21.15 5.90
CA THR A 62 -22.26 -21.05 4.55
C THR A 62 -22.92 -22.34 4.07
N GLY A 63 -22.58 -23.48 4.68
CA GLY A 63 -23.19 -24.78 4.40
C GLY A 63 -24.53 -24.95 5.11
N ASN A 64 -25.37 -25.85 4.58
CA ASN A 64 -26.61 -26.27 5.24
C ASN A 64 -26.39 -27.56 6.05
N LEU A 65 -26.51 -27.46 7.38
CA LEU A 65 -26.29 -28.58 8.29
C LEU A 65 -27.31 -29.72 8.11
N GLN A 66 -28.54 -29.44 7.67
CA GLN A 66 -29.53 -30.47 7.36
C GLN A 66 -29.10 -31.32 6.15
N ASN A 67 -28.34 -30.72 5.23
CA ASN A 67 -27.71 -31.39 4.10
C ASN A 67 -26.33 -31.97 4.46
N LYS A 68 -25.98 -32.00 5.75
CA LYS A 68 -24.67 -32.43 6.28
C LYS A 68 -23.48 -31.61 5.75
N ASP A 69 -23.75 -30.38 5.31
CA ASP A 69 -22.76 -29.43 4.83
C ASP A 69 -22.42 -28.43 5.94
N CYS A 70 -21.20 -28.52 6.46
CA CYS A 70 -20.66 -27.68 7.53
C CYS A 70 -19.69 -26.60 7.02
N THR A 71 -19.73 -26.30 5.72
CA THR A 71 -18.78 -25.37 5.10
C THR A 71 -18.80 -24.00 5.77
N THR A 72 -17.68 -23.61 6.36
CA THR A 72 -17.56 -22.41 7.21
C THR A 72 -16.48 -21.48 6.66
N ILE A 73 -16.73 -20.17 6.67
CA ILE A 73 -15.76 -19.12 6.36
C ILE A 73 -15.29 -18.51 7.67
N PHE A 74 -13.99 -18.47 7.94
CA PHE A 74 -13.41 -17.71 9.05
C PHE A 74 -12.98 -16.32 8.57
N TYR A 75 -13.18 -15.29 9.40
CA TYR A 75 -12.76 -13.93 9.10
C TYR A 75 -11.52 -13.53 9.91
N ASN A 76 -10.69 -12.65 9.34
CA ASN A 76 -9.55 -12.03 9.98
C ASN A 76 -8.67 -13.02 10.77
N MET A 77 -8.19 -14.06 10.08
CA MET A 77 -7.51 -15.19 10.73
C MET A 77 -6.23 -14.74 11.47
N PRO A 78 -6.13 -14.91 12.81
CA PRO A 78 -5.04 -14.32 13.60
C PRO A 78 -3.88 -15.28 13.92
N CYS A 79 -4.00 -16.59 13.66
CA CYS A 79 -3.05 -17.60 14.14
C CYS A 79 -2.25 -18.28 13.01
N PRO A 80 -0.91 -18.40 13.14
CA PRO A 80 -0.04 -19.05 12.14
C PRO A 80 -0.36 -20.51 11.91
N ILE A 81 -0.75 -21.24 12.97
CA ILE A 81 -1.16 -22.64 12.91
C ILE A 81 -2.27 -22.88 13.93
N LEU A 82 -3.37 -23.47 13.48
CA LEU A 82 -4.51 -23.81 14.31
C LEU A 82 -5.04 -25.18 13.89
N THR A 83 -5.12 -26.13 14.82
CA THR A 83 -5.86 -27.38 14.60
C THR A 83 -7.26 -27.22 15.18
N SER A 84 -8.26 -27.24 14.30
CA SER A 84 -9.66 -27.04 14.67
C SER A 84 -10.51 -28.27 14.40
N THR A 85 -11.29 -28.67 15.39
CA THR A 85 -12.30 -29.72 15.31
C THR A 85 -13.69 -29.12 15.32
N ILE A 86 -14.64 -29.76 14.63
CA ILE A 86 -16.01 -29.30 14.58
C ILE A 86 -16.89 -30.10 15.54
N ARG A 87 -17.84 -29.41 16.17
CA ARG A 87 -18.92 -29.97 16.97
C ARG A 87 -20.25 -29.44 16.43
N ILE A 88 -21.21 -30.34 16.29
CA ILE A 88 -22.59 -30.01 15.93
C ILE A 88 -23.45 -30.14 17.18
N GLU A 89 -24.23 -29.11 17.48
CA GLU A 89 -25.20 -29.10 18.58
C GLU A 89 -26.55 -28.61 18.09
N CYS A 90 -27.63 -29.27 18.49
CA CYS A 90 -29.00 -28.86 18.19
C CYS A 90 -29.79 -28.75 19.50
N ASN A 91 -30.88 -27.97 19.51
CA ASN A 91 -31.67 -27.72 20.72
C ASN A 91 -32.47 -28.94 21.20
N ASN A 92 -32.70 -29.91 20.29
CA ASN A 92 -33.34 -31.19 20.60
C ASN A 92 -32.44 -32.18 21.36
N GLY A 93 -31.22 -31.79 21.72
CA GLY A 93 -30.29 -32.59 22.50
C GLY A 93 -29.21 -33.31 21.69
N LEU A 94 -29.28 -33.29 20.36
CA LEU A 94 -28.23 -33.85 19.50
C LEU A 94 -26.90 -33.10 19.72
N LYS A 95 -25.86 -33.83 20.11
CA LYS A 95 -24.49 -33.31 20.31
C LYS A 95 -23.47 -34.28 19.73
N ALA A 96 -22.86 -33.91 18.61
CA ALA A 96 -21.87 -34.73 17.91
C ALA A 96 -20.52 -34.01 17.84
N ASN A 97 -19.45 -34.69 18.22
CA ASN A 97 -18.08 -34.18 18.09
C ASN A 97 -17.37 -34.94 16.98
N PHE A 98 -16.69 -34.22 16.08
CA PHE A 98 -15.93 -34.81 14.99
C PHE A 98 -14.44 -34.61 15.26
N PRO A 99 -13.71 -35.66 15.70
CA PRO A 99 -12.32 -35.55 16.13
C PRO A 99 -11.34 -35.35 14.97
N THR A 100 -11.74 -35.67 13.75
CA THR A 100 -10.99 -35.35 12.54
C THR A 100 -10.96 -33.83 12.38
N GLY A 101 -9.87 -33.20 12.80
CA GLY A 101 -9.67 -31.76 12.72
C GLY A 101 -9.01 -31.34 11.39
N VAL A 102 -9.16 -30.06 11.06
CA VAL A 102 -8.42 -29.40 9.97
C VAL A 102 -7.25 -28.64 10.56
N ARG A 103 -6.08 -28.76 9.93
CA ARG A 103 -4.92 -27.95 10.27
C ARG A 103 -4.89 -26.72 9.38
N ILE A 104 -5.21 -25.56 9.94
CA ILE A 104 -5.21 -24.28 9.22
C ILE A 104 -3.85 -23.64 9.44
N THR A 105 -3.14 -23.31 8.36
CA THR A 105 -1.91 -22.53 8.42
C THR A 105 -2.12 -21.15 7.79
N THR A 106 -1.44 -20.12 8.29
CA THR A 106 -1.48 -18.80 7.66
C THR A 106 -0.13 -18.37 7.13
N GLN A 107 -0.17 -17.84 5.91
CA GLN A 107 0.91 -17.16 5.26
C GLN A 107 0.84 -15.67 5.58
N ILE A 108 1.99 -15.02 5.65
CA ILE A 108 2.15 -13.59 5.85
C ILE A 108 2.68 -13.03 4.53
N PRO A 109 1.86 -12.27 3.77
CA PRO A 109 2.37 -11.62 2.57
C PRO A 109 3.44 -10.60 2.95
N PRO A 110 4.36 -10.23 2.05
CA PRO A 110 5.37 -9.21 2.32
C PRO A 110 4.75 -7.91 2.86
N LYS A 111 5.11 -7.55 4.09
CA LYS A 111 4.66 -6.35 4.79
C LYS A 111 5.85 -5.65 5.44
N GLU A 112 5.68 -4.39 5.80
CA GLU A 112 6.71 -3.58 6.47
C GLU A 112 8.03 -3.51 5.69
N THR A 113 7.93 -3.37 4.36
CA THR A 113 9.12 -3.26 3.50
C THR A 113 9.85 -1.95 3.77
N THR A 114 11.14 -2.05 4.11
CA THR A 114 12.00 -0.92 4.49
C THR A 114 13.32 -0.98 3.75
N ILE A 115 13.90 0.19 3.49
CA ILE A 115 15.23 0.34 2.88
C ILE A 115 16.19 0.83 3.96
N ILE A 116 17.30 0.12 4.10
CA ILE A 116 18.41 0.45 4.99
C ILE A 116 19.57 0.91 4.11
N ILE A 117 20.19 2.04 4.47
CA ILE A 117 21.30 2.65 3.74
C ILE A 117 22.58 2.47 4.54
N GLU A 118 23.63 2.01 3.88
CA GLU A 118 24.97 1.87 4.46
C GLU A 118 26.02 2.57 3.57
N PRO A 119 26.94 3.39 4.14
CA PRO A 119 27.06 3.73 5.57
C PRO A 119 25.98 4.71 6.05
N LYS A 120 25.65 4.65 7.35
CA LYS A 120 24.76 5.61 8.00
C LYS A 120 25.54 6.89 8.30
N GLY A 121 25.05 8.05 7.88
CA GLY A 121 25.66 9.34 8.19
C GLY A 121 25.73 10.29 6.99
N PRO A 122 26.41 11.44 7.13
CA PRO A 122 26.61 12.38 6.04
C PRO A 122 27.46 11.74 4.94
N LEU A 123 26.94 11.78 3.70
CA LEU A 123 27.58 11.23 2.52
C LEU A 123 28.27 12.36 1.75
N LEU A 124 29.48 12.09 1.28
CA LEU A 124 30.20 13.00 0.38
C LEU A 124 29.84 12.70 -1.06
N GLU A 125 29.78 13.73 -1.90
CA GLU A 125 29.57 13.57 -3.33
C GLU A 125 30.65 12.65 -3.94
N GLY A 126 30.23 11.71 -4.79
CA GLY A 126 31.10 10.66 -5.34
C GLY A 126 31.28 9.42 -4.44
N SER A 127 30.67 9.38 -3.25
CA SER A 127 30.74 8.20 -2.37
C SER A 127 29.83 7.07 -2.83
N SER A 128 30.28 5.82 -2.66
CA SER A 128 29.47 4.62 -2.90
C SER A 128 28.58 4.30 -1.68
N VAL A 129 27.35 3.85 -1.94
CA VAL A 129 26.42 3.41 -0.90
C VAL A 129 25.81 2.05 -1.24
N SER A 130 25.48 1.29 -0.20
CA SER A 130 24.74 0.03 -0.29
C SER A 130 23.31 0.25 0.20
N LEU A 131 22.33 -0.18 -0.60
CA LEU A 131 20.92 -0.17 -0.23
C LEU A 131 20.48 -1.60 0.05
N LEU A 132 19.96 -1.85 1.25
CA LEU A 132 19.45 -3.16 1.68
C LEU A 132 17.94 -3.06 1.88
N CYS A 133 17.17 -3.89 1.17
CA CYS A 133 15.72 -3.96 1.33
C CYS A 133 15.38 -5.11 2.27
N LYS A 134 14.55 -4.84 3.27
CA LYS A 134 14.07 -5.81 4.24
C LYS A 134 12.56 -5.79 4.27
N SER A 135 11.93 -6.95 4.16
CA SER A 135 10.48 -7.10 4.27
C SER A 135 10.13 -8.29 5.16
N ARG A 136 9.01 -8.22 5.88
CA ARG A 136 8.50 -9.30 6.73
C ARG A 136 7.51 -10.13 5.93
N ALA A 137 7.85 -11.40 5.67
CA ALA A 137 6.98 -12.33 4.95
C ALA A 137 7.13 -13.77 5.49
N ASN A 138 6.10 -14.59 5.29
CA ASN A 138 6.12 -16.02 5.48
C ASN A 138 5.22 -16.70 4.43
N PRO A 139 5.75 -17.49 3.47
CA PRO A 139 7.15 -17.91 3.35
C PRO A 139 8.10 -16.74 3.05
N PRO A 140 9.42 -16.94 3.19
CA PRO A 140 10.42 -15.88 2.98
C PRO A 140 10.28 -15.22 1.61
N VAL A 141 10.58 -13.91 1.54
CA VAL A 141 10.60 -13.17 0.28
C VAL A 141 11.64 -13.77 -0.66
N THR A 142 11.22 -14.11 -1.88
CA THR A 142 12.09 -14.72 -2.89
C THR A 142 12.70 -13.70 -3.86
N ASN A 143 12.02 -12.57 -4.10
CA ASN A 143 12.46 -11.56 -5.06
C ASN A 143 12.27 -10.15 -4.53
N TYR A 144 13.29 -9.32 -4.69
CA TYR A 144 13.24 -7.87 -4.48
C TYR A 144 13.47 -7.17 -5.81
N THR A 145 12.58 -6.25 -6.17
CA THR A 145 12.78 -5.41 -7.36
C THR A 145 13.04 -3.99 -6.91
N TRP A 146 14.19 -3.45 -7.32
CA TRP A 146 14.61 -2.11 -6.99
C TRP A 146 14.31 -1.16 -8.13
N TYR A 147 13.76 -0.01 -7.78
CA TYR A 147 13.58 1.10 -8.71
C TYR A 147 14.24 2.31 -8.06
N LYS A 148 15.15 2.97 -8.79
CA LYS A 148 15.68 4.25 -8.36
C LYS A 148 14.54 5.24 -8.48
N ASP A 149 13.95 5.65 -7.36
CA ASP A 149 12.79 6.54 -7.33
C ASP A 149 13.07 7.82 -8.15
N PRO A 150 12.48 7.97 -9.35
CA PRO A 150 12.55 9.22 -10.07
C PRO A 150 11.34 10.11 -9.74
N VAL A 151 10.33 9.60 -9.00
CA VAL A 151 8.93 10.01 -9.17
C VAL A 151 8.08 9.77 -7.91
N SER A 152 8.40 10.44 -6.81
CA SER A 152 7.34 10.75 -5.84
C SER A 152 6.34 11.72 -6.48
N SER A 153 5.04 11.40 -6.39
CA SER A 153 3.97 12.34 -6.72
C SER A 153 4.17 13.61 -5.88
N ARG A 154 4.50 14.73 -6.53
CA ARG A 154 4.84 15.98 -5.85
C ARG A 154 4.35 17.20 -6.63
N CYS A 155 4.09 18.27 -5.90
CA CYS A 155 3.87 19.61 -6.44
C CYS A 155 5.02 20.53 -6.05
N ILE A 156 5.45 21.36 -6.99
CA ILE A 156 6.41 22.46 -6.77
C ILE A 156 5.75 23.77 -7.18
N LYS A 157 6.03 24.84 -6.44
CA LYS A 157 5.60 26.19 -6.78
C LYS A 157 6.80 26.99 -7.29
N ILE A 158 6.64 27.58 -8.46
CA ILE A 158 7.64 28.41 -9.14
C ILE A 158 6.94 29.73 -9.46
N SER A 159 7.12 30.74 -8.60
CA SER A 159 6.42 32.02 -8.72
C SER A 159 4.88 31.84 -8.78
N SER A 160 4.20 32.28 -9.84
CA SER A 160 2.75 32.11 -10.07
C SER A 160 2.36 30.77 -10.72
N MET A 161 3.32 29.87 -10.94
CA MET A 161 3.10 28.57 -11.57
C MET A 161 3.23 27.43 -10.56
N ILE A 162 2.23 26.56 -10.49
CA ILE A 162 2.27 25.31 -9.73
C ILE A 162 2.42 24.16 -10.72
N ARG A 163 3.45 23.34 -10.53
CA ARG A 163 3.69 22.14 -11.34
C ARG A 163 3.59 20.90 -10.48
N CYS A 164 2.62 20.06 -10.78
CA CYS A 164 2.38 18.80 -10.06
C CYS A 164 2.68 17.61 -10.96
N SER A 165 3.23 16.58 -10.36
CA SER A 165 3.50 15.28 -10.99
C SER A 165 2.80 14.21 -10.18
N CYS A 166 2.09 13.33 -10.88
CA CYS A 166 1.44 12.17 -10.30
C CYS A 166 1.96 10.92 -10.99
N TYR A 167 2.27 9.90 -10.20
CA TYR A 167 2.73 8.61 -10.66
C TYR A 167 1.84 7.50 -10.12
N SER A 168 1.51 6.54 -10.98
CA SER A 168 0.82 5.32 -10.58
C SER A 168 1.32 4.13 -11.38
N GLN A 169 1.24 2.96 -10.77
CA GLN A 169 1.66 1.69 -11.34
C GLN A 169 0.54 0.67 -11.18
N GLY A 170 0.28 -0.11 -12.22
CA GLY A 170 -0.77 -1.12 -12.21
C GLY A 170 -0.60 -2.13 -13.34
N ASN A 171 -1.21 -3.31 -13.17
CA ASN A 171 -1.33 -4.32 -14.20
C ASN A 171 -2.80 -4.75 -14.30
N PRO A 172 -3.58 -4.32 -15.31
CA PRO A 172 -3.15 -3.54 -16.48
C PRO A 172 -2.75 -2.10 -16.14
N PRO A 173 -1.96 -1.42 -17.00
CA PRO A 173 -1.46 -0.07 -16.76
C PRO A 173 -2.61 0.91 -16.47
N PRO A 174 -2.49 1.77 -15.43
CA PRO A 174 -3.56 2.66 -15.05
C PRO A 174 -3.62 3.91 -15.92
N SER A 175 -4.80 4.50 -16.06
CA SER A 175 -5.01 5.84 -16.59
C SER A 175 -5.02 6.87 -15.46
N LEU A 176 -4.43 8.05 -15.68
CA LEU A 176 -4.35 9.13 -14.70
C LEU A 176 -5.29 10.28 -15.07
N VAL A 177 -6.13 10.72 -14.13
CA VAL A 177 -7.09 11.82 -14.31
C VAL A 177 -6.90 12.85 -13.20
N TRP A 178 -6.80 14.12 -13.57
CA TRP A 178 -6.71 15.22 -12.61
C TRP A 178 -8.10 15.77 -12.26
N LYS A 179 -8.33 16.05 -10.97
CA LYS A 179 -9.51 16.76 -10.47
C LYS A 179 -9.09 18.00 -9.69
N LEU A 180 -9.66 19.14 -10.02
CA LEU A 180 -9.46 20.41 -9.32
C LEU A 180 -10.78 20.83 -8.67
N ALA A 181 -10.77 21.04 -7.35
CA ALA A 181 -11.98 21.32 -6.57
C ALA A 181 -13.11 20.27 -6.76
N GLY A 182 -12.75 19.03 -7.06
CA GLY A 182 -13.68 17.92 -7.31
C GLY A 182 -14.04 17.69 -8.78
N GLU A 183 -13.83 18.67 -9.66
CA GLU A 183 -14.19 18.62 -11.07
C GLU A 183 -13.03 18.10 -11.95
N PRO A 184 -13.30 17.24 -12.95
CA PRO A 184 -12.27 16.72 -13.84
C PRO A 184 -11.68 17.83 -14.72
N VAL A 185 -10.35 17.85 -14.83
CA VAL A 185 -9.62 18.85 -15.61
C VAL A 185 -9.23 18.28 -16.97
N ASN A 186 -9.61 18.99 -18.03
CA ASN A 186 -9.26 18.63 -19.39
C ASN A 186 -7.99 19.37 -19.85
N HIS A 187 -7.20 18.70 -20.70
CA HIS A 187 -6.04 19.32 -21.33
C HIS A 187 -6.46 20.53 -22.16
N SER A 188 -5.80 21.67 -21.93
CA SER A 188 -6.00 22.90 -22.69
C SER A 188 -4.72 23.72 -22.77
N ALA A 189 -4.69 24.75 -23.61
CA ALA A 189 -3.55 25.69 -23.66
C ALA A 189 -3.34 26.43 -22.32
N ALA A 190 -4.41 26.61 -21.55
CA ALA A 190 -4.36 27.25 -20.23
C ALA A 190 -3.94 26.27 -19.10
N ILE A 191 -4.26 24.97 -19.25
CA ILE A 191 -3.94 23.93 -18.27
C ILE A 191 -3.27 22.76 -18.98
N PRO A 192 -1.95 22.85 -19.24
CA PRO A 192 -1.25 21.81 -19.96
C PRO A 192 -1.06 20.57 -19.08
N ILE A 193 -1.52 19.43 -19.60
CA ILE A 193 -1.32 18.09 -19.01
C ILE A 193 -0.40 17.29 -19.93
N ARG A 194 0.63 16.66 -19.38
CA ARG A 194 1.58 15.79 -20.08
C ARG A 194 1.61 14.41 -19.47
N GLU A 195 1.61 13.39 -20.30
CA GLU A 195 1.70 11.99 -19.87
C GLU A 195 3.00 11.37 -20.35
N GLU A 196 3.63 10.60 -19.47
CA GLU A 196 4.87 9.87 -19.68
C GLU A 196 4.63 8.41 -19.29
N SER A 197 4.84 7.47 -20.22
CA SER A 197 4.83 6.03 -19.92
C SER A 197 6.15 5.63 -19.27
N LEU A 198 6.11 5.10 -18.04
CA LEU A 198 7.28 4.57 -17.34
C LEU A 198 7.29 3.04 -17.44
N GLY A 199 7.83 2.55 -18.55
CA GLY A 199 7.87 1.12 -18.85
C GLY A 199 6.48 0.56 -19.18
N ASN A 200 6.28 -0.74 -18.87
CA ASN A 200 5.10 -1.47 -19.31
C ASN A 200 3.91 -1.40 -18.33
N VAL A 201 4.12 -0.91 -17.11
CA VAL A 201 3.12 -0.95 -16.01
C VAL A 201 2.96 0.38 -15.28
N GLY A 202 3.79 1.39 -15.58
CA GLY A 202 3.79 2.68 -14.91
C GLY A 202 3.34 3.81 -15.82
N MET A 203 2.56 4.73 -15.27
CA MET A 203 2.15 5.98 -15.92
C MET A 203 2.48 7.15 -15.02
N LYS A 204 2.92 8.25 -15.61
CA LYS A 204 3.14 9.53 -14.94
C LYS A 204 2.42 10.62 -15.69
N SER A 205 1.68 11.44 -14.96
CA SER A 205 1.00 12.62 -15.49
C SER A 205 1.52 13.86 -14.80
N ILE A 206 1.70 14.94 -15.56
CA ILE A 206 2.23 16.22 -15.11
C ILE A 206 1.23 17.29 -15.48
N ILE A 207 0.71 18.03 -14.50
CA ILE A 207 -0.18 19.17 -14.69
C ILE A 207 0.53 20.45 -14.26
N THR A 208 0.33 21.51 -15.02
CA THR A 208 0.80 22.85 -14.67
C THR A 208 -0.40 23.78 -14.56
N LEU A 209 -0.45 24.56 -13.49
CA LEU A 209 -1.52 25.49 -13.17
C LEU A 209 -0.91 26.89 -12.96
N TYR A 210 -1.61 27.92 -13.42
CA TYR A 210 -1.19 29.32 -13.34
C TYR A 210 -2.17 30.11 -12.50
N ASP A 211 -1.66 31.10 -11.75
CA ASP A 211 -2.44 32.12 -11.05
C ASP A 211 -3.55 31.54 -10.13
N LEU A 212 -3.22 30.46 -9.42
CA LEU A 212 -4.10 29.86 -8.43
C LEU A 212 -3.92 30.55 -7.07
N ASP A 213 -5.04 30.96 -6.46
CA ASP A 213 -5.06 31.44 -5.08
C ASP A 213 -4.79 30.28 -4.11
N GLU A 214 -3.89 30.49 -3.15
CA GLU A 214 -3.38 29.44 -2.24
C GLU A 214 -4.44 28.92 -1.25
N ASP A 215 -5.53 29.65 -1.08
CA ASP A 215 -6.53 29.33 -0.08
C ASP A 215 -7.54 28.30 -0.62
N THR A 216 -7.32 27.04 -0.22
CA THR A 216 -8.29 25.93 -0.14
C THR A 216 -8.61 25.11 -1.38
N LEU A 217 -7.88 25.26 -2.49
CA LEU A 217 -8.09 24.35 -3.63
C LEU A 217 -7.56 22.94 -3.30
N SER A 218 -8.32 21.91 -3.69
CA SER A 218 -7.90 20.50 -3.58
C SER A 218 -7.60 19.98 -4.97
N LEU A 219 -6.32 19.63 -5.20
CA LEU A 219 -5.89 18.97 -6.43
C LEU A 219 -5.74 17.48 -6.15
N VAL A 220 -6.47 16.66 -6.90
CA VAL A 220 -6.47 15.21 -6.75
C VAL A 220 -6.05 14.55 -8.05
N CYS A 221 -5.14 13.59 -7.96
CA CYS A 221 -4.84 12.69 -9.05
C CYS A 221 -5.56 11.37 -8.81
N LEU A 222 -6.37 10.94 -9.77
CA LEU A 222 -7.11 9.68 -9.76
C LEU A 222 -6.41 8.70 -10.69
N SER A 223 -6.09 7.52 -10.19
CA SER A 223 -5.55 6.40 -10.95
C SER A 223 -6.65 5.35 -11.14
N ILE A 224 -6.87 4.93 -12.38
CA ILE A 224 -7.96 4.00 -12.73
C ILE A 224 -7.39 2.85 -13.57
N ASN A 225 -7.74 1.61 -13.23
CA ASN A 225 -7.53 0.46 -14.09
C ASN A 225 -8.79 -0.41 -14.15
N SER A 226 -8.75 -1.52 -14.88
CA SER A 226 -9.90 -2.43 -15.01
C SER A 226 -10.33 -3.12 -13.71
N LEU A 227 -9.53 -3.05 -12.65
CA LEU A 227 -9.75 -3.72 -11.37
C LEU A 227 -10.20 -2.76 -10.26
N GLY A 228 -10.07 -1.44 -10.48
CA GLY A 228 -10.47 -0.45 -9.49
C GLY A 228 -9.82 0.91 -9.72
N PHE A 229 -9.87 1.74 -8.68
CA PHE A 229 -9.28 3.07 -8.68
C PHE A 229 -8.59 3.36 -7.35
N ASP A 230 -7.63 4.27 -7.38
CA ASP A 230 -6.98 4.87 -6.22
C ASP A 230 -6.82 6.38 -6.44
N SER A 231 -6.66 7.16 -5.38
CA SER A 231 -6.55 8.61 -5.49
C SER A 231 -5.51 9.20 -4.55
N PHE A 232 -4.76 10.18 -5.05
CA PHE A 232 -3.78 10.94 -4.29
C PHE A 232 -4.12 12.42 -4.28
N ALA A 233 -4.35 12.98 -3.08
CA ALA A 233 -4.65 14.39 -2.90
C ALA A 233 -3.38 15.18 -2.53
N PHE A 234 -3.16 16.31 -3.20
CA PHE A 234 -2.05 17.21 -2.92
C PHE A 234 -2.48 18.31 -1.96
N ASN A 235 -1.71 18.51 -0.89
CA ASN A 235 -1.88 19.66 -0.02
C ASN A 235 -1.03 20.82 -0.56
N MET A 236 -1.68 21.83 -1.13
CA MET A 236 -0.99 22.95 -1.79
C MET A 236 -0.23 23.86 -0.82
N SER A 237 -0.51 23.78 0.48
CA SER A 237 0.23 24.50 1.54
C SER A 237 1.68 24.02 1.78
N LEU A 238 2.05 22.85 1.24
CA LEU A 238 3.36 22.20 1.47
C LEU A 238 4.30 22.23 0.25
N SER A 239 4.02 23.06 -0.76
CA SER A 239 4.90 23.17 -1.92
C SER A 239 6.30 23.67 -1.50
N LYS A 240 7.35 22.93 -1.84
CA LYS A 240 8.73 23.36 -1.58
C LYS A 240 9.09 24.49 -2.54
N THR A 241 9.41 25.65 -2.00
CA THR A 241 10.01 26.76 -2.76
C THR A 241 11.47 26.43 -3.05
N GLU A 242 11.82 26.13 -4.30
CA GLU A 242 13.23 26.16 -4.72
C GLU A 242 13.65 27.63 -4.85
N GLN A 243 14.27 28.19 -3.83
CA GLN A 243 15.09 29.38 -3.99
C GLN A 243 16.31 28.99 -4.81
N GLY A 244 16.35 29.40 -6.07
CA GLY A 244 17.54 29.29 -6.91
C GLY A 244 18.72 30.01 -6.27
N LEU A 245 19.59 29.25 -5.59
CA LEU A 245 20.85 29.73 -5.02
C LEU A 245 21.89 29.86 -6.15
N HIS A 246 21.72 30.88 -7.00
CA HIS A 246 22.68 31.18 -8.08
C HIS A 246 23.00 32.68 -8.25
N SER A 247 22.67 33.52 -7.26
CA SER A 247 22.86 34.98 -7.36
C SER A 247 23.94 35.57 -6.45
N LEU A 248 24.59 34.78 -5.57
CA LEU A 248 25.63 35.29 -4.66
C LEU A 248 27.06 35.14 -5.19
N SER A 249 27.32 34.27 -6.18
CA SER A 249 28.67 34.06 -6.73
C SER A 249 29.09 35.12 -7.78
N PHE A 250 28.12 35.75 -8.45
CA PHE A 250 28.42 36.78 -9.47
C PHE A 250 28.90 38.10 -8.84
N GLY A 251 28.37 38.49 -7.68
CA GLY A 251 28.76 39.73 -7.00
C GLY A 251 30.21 39.73 -6.51
N ILE A 252 30.68 38.59 -5.97
CA ILE A 252 32.06 38.47 -5.45
C ILE A 252 33.08 38.45 -6.60
N GLY A 253 32.76 37.79 -7.71
CA GLY A 253 33.62 37.75 -8.90
C GLY A 253 33.89 39.12 -9.51
N PHE A 254 32.87 39.97 -9.60
CA PHE A 254 33.03 41.34 -10.12
C PHE A 254 33.88 42.24 -9.22
N VAL A 255 33.75 42.15 -7.90
CA VAL A 255 34.52 42.95 -6.95
C VAL A 255 36.00 42.54 -6.97
N VAL A 256 36.29 41.25 -7.02
CA VAL A 256 37.66 40.73 -7.09
C VAL A 256 38.34 41.08 -8.42
N ALA A 257 37.61 41.01 -9.54
CA ALA A 257 38.13 41.40 -10.85
C ALA A 257 38.41 42.91 -10.95
N ALA A 258 37.54 43.76 -10.39
CA ALA A 258 37.74 45.21 -10.36
C ALA A 258 38.94 45.62 -9.49
N LEU A 259 39.10 45.01 -8.31
CA LEU A 259 40.27 45.22 -7.44
C LEU A 259 41.57 44.74 -8.10
N GLY A 260 41.54 43.59 -8.79
CA GLY A 260 42.66 43.07 -9.55
C GLY A 260 43.09 44.00 -10.70
N MET A 261 42.14 44.55 -11.45
CA MET A 261 42.44 45.52 -12.51
C MET A 261 43.02 46.83 -11.96
N LEU A 262 42.53 47.35 -10.83
CA LEU A 262 43.10 48.54 -10.19
C LEU A 262 44.54 48.32 -9.71
N LEU A 263 44.83 47.15 -9.11
CA LEU A 263 46.17 46.84 -8.60
C LEU A 263 47.20 46.58 -9.70
N VAL A 264 46.80 46.19 -10.91
CA VAL A 264 47.70 45.93 -12.04
C VAL A 264 47.83 47.16 -12.95
N CYS A 265 46.72 47.82 -13.28
CA CYS A 265 46.75 48.94 -14.23
C CYS A 265 47.36 50.21 -13.65
N VAL A 266 47.16 50.51 -12.37
CA VAL A 266 47.72 51.72 -11.74
C VAL A 266 49.25 51.71 -11.71
N PRO A 267 49.95 50.64 -11.25
CA PRO A 267 51.41 50.60 -11.30
C PRO A 267 51.96 50.53 -12.74
N LEU A 268 51.26 49.90 -13.69
CA LEU A 268 51.68 49.91 -15.10
C LEU A 268 51.59 51.30 -15.73
N LEU A 269 50.57 52.09 -15.40
CA LEU A 269 50.47 53.49 -15.83
C LEU A 269 51.56 54.36 -15.20
N ILE A 270 51.91 54.13 -13.93
CA ILE A 270 53.00 54.85 -13.25
C ILE A 270 54.37 54.51 -13.88
N ILE A 271 54.58 53.27 -14.33
CA ILE A 271 55.79 52.87 -15.05
C ILE A 271 55.82 53.45 -16.48
N TYR A 272 54.68 53.57 -17.13
CA TYR A 272 54.58 54.08 -18.51
C TYR A 272 54.76 55.61 -18.61
N TYR A 273 54.42 56.36 -17.55
CA TYR A 273 54.51 57.83 -17.51
C TYR A 273 55.73 58.38 -16.76
N ARG A 274 56.75 57.55 -16.52
CA ARG A 274 58.04 57.93 -15.92
C ARG A 274 59.18 57.70 -16.91
#